data_AF-A0A0Q3TZL1-F1
#
_entry.id   AF-A0A0Q3TZL1-F1
#
_cell.length_a   1.000
_cell.length_b   1.000
_cell.length_c   1.000
_cell.angle_alpha   90.00
_cell.angle_beta   90.00
_cell.angle_gamma   90.00
#
_symmetry.space_group_name_H-M   'P 1'
#
loop_
_entity.id
_entity.type
_entity.pdbx_description
1 polymer ?
#
loop_
_entity_poly.entity_id
_entity_poly.type
_entity_poly.pdbx_seq_one_letter_code
_entity_poly.pdbx_strand_id
1 'polypeptide(L)'
;MTSYRQELEKYRDIDEDKILRELSAEELEQLDTELMEMDPENVLLPAGLRQRDQTHKSPTGPLDREALLQHLEKQALEAAERQDLVPFTGEKKGKPFVPKNPTREIPREEQITLEPELEEALAHATEAEMCDIAETAHNPGLSRVPSPRLDQDPQQTEAAPAQAPAGKCSRTFISFSDDETFERFFPKAKAPRLPVRELCPVTHKPAVYRDPITDIPYSNIRAFKIIREAYKKYITAHGLPSAAAASAALGAAAAPGPDPGPRPTRQKIVIKQSVPMS
;
A
#
# COMPACT_ATOMS: atom_id res chain seq x y z
N MET A 1 -31.02 -6.20 52.12
CA MET A 1 -29.97 -5.56 51.31
C MET A 1 -29.27 -4.57 52.21
N THR A 2 -28.09 -4.92 52.72
CA THR A 2 -27.22 -3.99 53.45
C THR A 2 -26.88 -2.80 52.54
N SER A 3 -26.89 -1.59 53.10
CA SER A 3 -26.52 -0.39 52.32
C SER A 3 -25.04 -0.49 51.97
N TYR A 4 -24.66 -0.16 50.73
CA TYR A 4 -23.25 -0.08 50.29
C TYR A 4 -22.35 0.69 51.29
N ARG A 5 -22.93 1.69 51.98
CA ARG A 5 -22.25 2.48 53.01
C ARG A 5 -21.92 1.70 54.29
N GLN A 6 -22.78 0.76 54.68
CA GLN A 6 -22.59 -0.11 55.86
C GLN A 6 -21.57 -1.22 55.56
N GLU A 7 -21.51 -1.70 54.32
CA GLU A 7 -20.49 -2.68 53.89
C GLU A 7 -19.09 -2.07 53.85
N LEU A 8 -18.96 -0.79 53.46
CA LEU A 8 -17.69 -0.06 53.49
C LEU A 8 -17.16 0.17 54.92
N GLU A 9 -18.05 0.24 55.92
CA GLU A 9 -17.68 0.44 57.32
C GLU A 9 -16.85 -0.72 57.88
N LYS A 10 -17.00 -1.94 57.33
CA LYS A 10 -16.18 -3.12 57.63
C LYS A 10 -14.69 -2.92 57.29
N TYR A 11 -14.41 -2.10 56.27
CA TYR A 11 -13.05 -1.87 55.79
C TYR A 11 -12.37 -0.66 56.44
N ARG A 12 -13.08 0.07 57.32
CA ARG A 12 -12.60 1.34 57.90
C ARG A 12 -11.44 1.17 58.89
N ASP A 13 -11.41 0.05 59.60
CA ASP A 13 -10.45 -0.22 60.69
C ASP A 13 -9.49 -1.38 60.35
N ILE A 14 -9.33 -1.71 59.06
CA ILE A 14 -8.39 -2.75 58.64
C ILE A 14 -6.97 -2.21 58.73
N ASP A 15 -6.09 -2.98 59.37
CA ASP A 15 -4.65 -2.69 59.44
C ASP A 15 -3.98 -3.08 58.12
N GLU A 16 -3.87 -2.11 57.22
CA GLU A 16 -3.25 -2.26 55.89
C GLU A 16 -1.80 -2.77 56.00
N ASP A 17 -1.03 -2.26 56.97
CA ASP A 17 0.38 -2.62 57.16
C ASP A 17 0.56 -4.07 57.62
N LYS A 18 -0.42 -4.63 58.35
CA LYS A 18 -0.40 -6.04 58.74
C LYS A 18 -0.66 -6.95 57.54
N ILE A 19 -1.64 -6.60 56.69
CA ILE A 19 -1.94 -7.36 55.47
C ILE A 19 -0.74 -7.34 54.52
N LEU A 20 -0.12 -6.18 54.31
CA LEU A 20 1.06 -6.06 53.46
C LEU A 20 2.26 -6.89 53.95
N ARG A 21 2.41 -7.06 55.27
CA ARG A 21 3.47 -7.90 55.86
C ARG A 21 3.16 -9.40 55.79
N GLU A 22 1.89 -9.79 55.72
CA GLU A 22 1.47 -11.19 55.63
C GLU A 22 1.59 -11.74 54.20
N LEU A 23 1.65 -10.88 53.19
CA LEU A 23 1.87 -11.25 51.79
C LEU A 23 3.29 -11.80 51.59
N SER A 24 3.38 -12.90 50.83
CA SER A 24 4.66 -13.43 50.38
C SER A 24 5.27 -12.55 49.28
N ALA A 25 6.59 -12.66 49.08
CA ALA A 25 7.29 -11.90 48.04
C ALA A 25 6.71 -12.14 46.63
N GLU A 26 6.29 -13.37 46.35
CA GLU A 26 5.66 -13.75 45.07
C GLU A 26 4.28 -13.09 44.88
N GLU A 27 3.47 -13.02 45.95
CA GLU A 27 2.15 -12.37 45.91
C GLU A 27 2.27 -10.84 45.79
N LEU A 28 3.31 -10.25 46.41
CA LEU A 28 3.65 -8.84 46.25
C LEU A 28 4.05 -8.51 44.80
N GLU A 29 4.88 -9.34 44.16
CA GLU A 29 5.23 -9.19 42.74
C GLU A 29 4.03 -9.36 41.81
N GLN A 30 3.12 -10.27 42.16
CA GLN A 30 1.89 -10.48 41.40
C GLN A 30 0.95 -9.27 41.49
N LEU A 31 0.81 -8.67 42.67
CA LEU A 31 0.04 -7.44 42.86
C LEU A 31 0.65 -6.25 42.12
N ASP A 32 1.98 -6.11 42.10
CA ASP A 32 2.66 -5.08 41.30
C ASP A 32 2.38 -5.26 39.80
N THR A 33 2.39 -6.52 39.35
CA THR A 33 2.03 -6.89 37.97
C THR A 33 0.55 -6.56 37.66
N GLU A 34 -0.37 -6.86 38.57
CA GLU A 34 -1.80 -6.56 38.37
C GLU A 34 -2.07 -5.05 38.37
N LEU A 35 -1.48 -4.30 39.31
CA LEU A 35 -1.65 -2.85 39.43
C LEU A 35 -1.21 -2.10 38.16
N MET A 36 -0.11 -2.54 37.55
CA MET A 36 0.41 -1.98 36.29
C MET A 36 -0.40 -2.40 35.05
N GLU A 37 -1.16 -3.50 35.10
CA GLU A 37 -2.05 -3.96 34.01
C GLU A 37 -3.44 -3.33 34.07
N MET A 38 -3.91 -2.97 35.27
CA MET A 38 -5.24 -2.39 35.48
C MET A 38 -5.40 -0.98 34.90
N ASP A 39 -4.31 -0.22 34.73
CA ASP A 39 -4.33 1.11 34.10
C ASP A 39 -3.23 1.28 33.03
N PRO A 40 -3.42 0.71 31.82
CA PRO A 40 -2.47 0.86 30.72
C PRO A 40 -2.35 2.32 30.25
N GLU A 41 -3.28 3.20 30.66
CA GLU A 41 -3.29 4.61 30.30
C GLU A 41 -2.94 5.56 31.44
N ASN A 42 -2.37 5.08 32.54
CA ASN A 42 -2.08 5.87 33.75
C ASN A 42 -1.55 7.27 33.41
N VAL A 43 -2.45 8.26 33.52
CA VAL A 43 -2.26 9.64 33.04
C VAL A 43 -1.10 10.33 33.76
N LEU A 44 -0.75 9.85 34.96
CA LEU A 44 0.36 10.36 35.76
C LEU A 44 1.72 9.78 35.35
N LEU A 45 1.76 8.68 34.57
CA LEU A 45 2.99 8.08 34.06
C LEU A 45 3.29 8.57 32.62
N PRO A 46 4.51 9.09 32.37
CA PRO A 46 4.97 9.43 31.02
C PRO A 46 4.90 8.23 30.08
N ALA A 47 4.56 8.48 28.80
CA ALA A 47 4.34 7.42 27.81
C ALA A 47 5.48 6.38 27.71
N GLY A 48 6.74 6.81 27.81
CA GLY A 48 7.91 5.92 27.76
C GLY A 48 8.09 5.00 28.97
N LEU A 49 7.46 5.33 30.11
CA LEU A 49 7.48 4.54 31.34
C LEU A 49 6.23 3.67 31.51
N ARG A 50 5.28 3.73 30.56
CA ARG A 50 4.10 2.84 30.53
C ARG A 50 4.47 1.45 30.02
N GLN A 51 5.53 1.34 29.21
CA GLN A 51 6.02 0.08 28.71
C GLN A 51 6.94 -0.58 29.74
N ARG A 52 6.65 -1.82 30.12
CA ARG A 52 7.50 -2.61 31.00
C ARG A 52 8.86 -2.91 30.37
N ASP A 53 9.87 -3.03 31.23
CA ASP A 53 11.14 -3.63 30.85
C ASP A 53 10.89 -5.07 30.40
N GLN A 54 11.23 -5.37 29.14
CA GLN A 54 11.00 -6.70 28.56
C GLN A 54 12.01 -7.74 29.07
N THR A 55 12.89 -7.36 29.99
CA THR A 55 13.96 -8.22 30.51
C THR A 55 14.17 -8.00 31.99
N HIS A 56 14.25 -9.08 32.76
CA HIS A 56 14.67 -9.07 34.17
C HIS A 56 16.20 -8.96 34.35
N LYS A 57 16.95 -8.76 33.26
CA LYS A 57 18.41 -8.70 33.28
C LYS A 57 18.82 -7.27 33.63
N SER A 58 19.75 -7.12 34.56
CA SER A 58 20.37 -5.83 34.83
C SER A 58 21.12 -5.32 33.58
N PRO A 59 21.24 -3.99 33.39
CA PRO A 59 21.93 -3.44 32.24
C PRO A 59 23.40 -3.91 32.23
N THR A 60 23.83 -4.52 31.13
CA THR A 60 25.14 -5.17 30.99
C THR A 60 26.32 -4.21 30.77
N GLY A 61 26.17 -2.93 31.09
CA GLY A 61 27.21 -1.91 30.90
C GLY A 61 27.41 -1.52 29.42
N PRO A 62 28.60 -1.02 29.02
CA PRO A 62 28.87 -0.65 27.63
C PRO A 62 28.82 -1.88 26.71
N LEU A 63 28.39 -1.67 25.46
CA LEU A 63 28.20 -2.75 24.48
C LEU A 63 29.52 -3.49 24.17
N ASP A 64 29.58 -4.76 24.53
CA ASP A 64 30.64 -5.67 24.09
C ASP A 64 30.25 -6.33 22.75
N ARG A 65 30.86 -5.82 21.67
CA ARG A 65 30.56 -6.25 20.31
C ARG A 65 31.03 -7.67 20.03
N GLU A 66 32.13 -8.12 20.63
CA GLU A 66 32.69 -9.45 20.37
C GLU A 66 31.78 -10.54 20.95
N ALA A 67 31.32 -10.35 22.18
CA ALA A 67 30.36 -11.25 22.82
C ALA A 67 29.04 -11.34 22.04
N LEU A 68 28.54 -10.22 21.50
CA LEU A 68 27.34 -10.21 20.66
C LEU A 68 27.52 -11.01 19.37
N LEU A 69 28.66 -10.86 18.69
CA LEU A 69 28.93 -11.59 17.45
C LEU A 69 29.05 -13.09 17.69
N GLN A 70 29.75 -13.50 18.75
CA GLN A 70 29.86 -14.91 19.12
C GLN A 70 28.49 -15.53 19.44
N HIS A 71 27.60 -14.79 20.10
CA HIS A 71 26.23 -15.23 20.37
C HIS A 71 25.44 -15.43 19.06
N LEU A 72 25.54 -14.49 18.12
CA LEU A 72 24.84 -14.57 16.83
C LEU A 72 25.38 -15.71 15.97
N GLU A 73 26.70 -15.93 15.94
CA GLU A 73 27.32 -17.06 15.25
C GLU A 73 26.82 -18.39 15.82
N LYS A 74 26.81 -18.51 17.15
CA LYS A 74 26.28 -19.71 17.83
C LYS A 74 24.81 -19.94 17.51
N GLN A 75 23.99 -18.90 17.58
CA GLN A 75 22.55 -18.99 17.28
C GLN A 75 22.30 -19.37 15.81
N ALA A 76 23.09 -18.83 14.88
CA ALA A 76 22.99 -19.18 13.46
C ALA A 76 23.36 -20.64 13.20
N LEU A 77 24.34 -21.18 13.93
CA LEU A 77 24.80 -22.56 13.78
C LEU A 77 23.83 -23.57 14.43
N GLU A 78 23.16 -23.17 15.50
CA GLU A 78 22.12 -23.96 16.19
C GLU A 78 20.76 -23.94 15.48
N ALA A 79 20.52 -22.96 14.60
CA ALA A 79 19.27 -22.84 13.86
C ALA A 79 19.11 -24.00 12.85
N ALA A 80 18.24 -24.95 13.18
CA ALA A 80 17.98 -26.11 12.33
C ALA A 80 17.24 -25.73 11.04
N GLU A 81 17.62 -26.38 9.93
CA GLU A 81 16.90 -26.29 8.66
C GLU A 81 15.49 -26.91 8.79
N ARG A 82 14.51 -26.30 8.13
CA ARG A 82 13.13 -26.80 8.11
C ARG A 82 13.05 -28.12 7.32
N GLN A 83 12.67 -29.20 8.00
CA GLN A 83 12.62 -30.54 7.40
C GLN A 83 11.41 -30.77 6.48
N ASP A 84 10.38 -29.95 6.59
CA ASP A 84 9.13 -30.02 5.84
C ASP A 84 9.18 -29.23 4.51
N LEU A 85 10.36 -28.75 4.10
CA LEU A 85 10.52 -28.02 2.87
C LEU A 85 10.32 -28.94 1.66
N VAL A 86 9.26 -28.71 0.89
CA VAL A 86 9.07 -29.37 -0.41
C VAL A 86 10.13 -28.81 -1.36
N PRO A 87 11.01 -29.66 -1.94
CA PRO A 87 12.05 -29.19 -2.85
C PRO A 87 11.40 -28.52 -4.06
N PHE A 88 11.99 -27.41 -4.50
CA PHE A 88 11.52 -26.71 -5.70
C PHE A 88 11.80 -27.58 -6.94
N THR A 89 10.74 -28.12 -7.54
CA THR A 89 10.84 -29.06 -8.68
C THR A 89 11.01 -28.36 -10.04
N GLY A 90 10.90 -27.03 -10.12
CA GLY A 90 10.96 -26.30 -11.39
C GLY A 90 9.77 -26.52 -12.34
N GLU A 91 8.79 -27.34 -11.92
CA GLU A 91 7.62 -27.66 -12.72
C GLU A 91 6.69 -26.44 -12.84
N LYS A 92 6.44 -26.01 -14.08
CA LYS A 92 5.46 -24.97 -14.37
C LYS A 92 4.04 -25.55 -14.24
N LYS A 93 3.42 -25.42 -13.07
CA LYS A 93 2.03 -25.86 -12.81
C LYS A 93 0.96 -25.05 -13.57
N GLY A 94 1.33 -23.89 -14.13
CA GLY A 94 0.43 -23.03 -14.90
C GLY A 94 0.48 -23.35 -16.39
N LYS A 95 -0.66 -23.17 -17.09
CA LYS A 95 -0.68 -23.18 -18.55
C LYS A 95 0.21 -22.04 -19.07
N PRO A 96 1.09 -22.28 -20.06
CA PRO A 96 1.80 -21.19 -20.70
C PRO A 96 0.78 -20.21 -21.27
N PHE A 97 1.00 -18.92 -21.02
CA PHE A 97 0.11 -17.88 -21.51
C PHE A 97 0.13 -17.88 -23.04
N VAL A 98 -1.04 -18.10 -23.65
CA VAL A 98 -1.24 -17.94 -25.09
C VAL A 98 -1.82 -16.54 -25.32
N PRO A 99 -1.09 -15.62 -26.00
CA PRO A 99 -1.64 -14.33 -26.37
C PRO A 99 -2.90 -14.51 -27.22
N LYS A 100 -4.02 -13.91 -26.81
CA LYS A 100 -5.32 -14.06 -27.50
C LYS A 100 -5.39 -13.33 -28.84
N ASN A 101 -4.48 -12.41 -29.08
CA ASN A 101 -4.31 -11.78 -30.38
C ASN A 101 -2.92 -12.18 -30.87
N PRO A 102 -2.76 -12.78 -32.06
CA PRO A 102 -1.46 -12.71 -32.72
C PRO A 102 -1.10 -11.23 -32.79
N THR A 103 0.16 -10.90 -32.55
CA THR A 103 0.77 -9.59 -32.77
C THR A 103 -0.04 -8.83 -33.81
N ARG A 104 -0.70 -7.72 -33.42
CA ARG A 104 -1.46 -6.89 -34.37
C ARG A 104 -0.58 -6.73 -35.59
N GLU A 105 -0.97 -7.34 -36.71
CA GLU A 105 -0.34 -7.04 -37.98
C GLU A 105 -0.57 -5.54 -38.16
N ILE A 106 0.51 -4.79 -38.07
CA ILE A 106 0.51 -3.36 -38.37
C ILE A 106 -0.13 -3.27 -39.77
N PRO A 107 -1.27 -2.57 -39.95
CA PRO A 107 -1.91 -2.44 -41.25
C PRO A 107 -0.86 -2.07 -42.30
N ARG A 108 -0.94 -2.59 -43.54
CA ARG A 108 0.08 -2.32 -44.60
C ARG A 108 0.36 -0.83 -44.80
N GLU A 109 -0.60 0.02 -44.44
CA GLU A 109 -0.54 1.48 -44.51
C GLU A 109 0.38 2.11 -43.45
N GLU A 110 0.69 1.41 -42.35
CA GLU A 110 1.63 1.80 -41.29
C GLU A 110 3.01 1.11 -41.43
N GLN A 111 3.21 0.29 -42.47
CA GLN A 111 4.54 -0.23 -42.80
C GLN A 111 5.40 0.92 -43.29
N ILE A 112 6.42 1.28 -42.50
CA ILE A 112 7.43 2.26 -42.85
C ILE A 112 8.25 1.67 -43.99
N THR A 113 7.88 1.99 -45.24
CA THR A 113 8.73 1.72 -46.41
C THR A 113 9.92 2.66 -46.34
N LEU A 114 11.10 2.11 -46.13
CA LEU A 114 12.33 2.90 -46.11
C LEU A 114 12.78 3.15 -47.54
N GLU A 115 13.55 4.21 -47.75
CA GLU A 115 14.20 4.41 -49.04
C GLU A 115 15.22 3.27 -49.27
N PRO A 116 15.40 2.78 -50.51
CA PRO A 116 16.19 1.59 -50.80
C PRO A 116 17.65 1.69 -50.30
N GLU A 117 18.21 2.88 -50.27
CA GLU A 117 19.56 3.15 -49.74
C GLU A 117 19.64 2.93 -48.21
N LEU A 118 18.58 3.25 -47.46
CA LEU A 118 18.52 3.02 -46.01
C LEU A 118 18.24 1.55 -45.67
N GLU A 119 17.47 0.84 -46.49
CA GLU A 119 17.23 -0.60 -46.32
C GLU A 119 18.53 -1.39 -46.52
N GLU A 120 19.31 -1.06 -47.55
CA GLU A 120 20.61 -1.69 -47.81
C GLU A 120 21.63 -1.39 -46.70
N ALA A 121 21.69 -0.13 -46.24
CA ALA A 121 22.55 0.26 -45.13
C ALA A 121 22.22 -0.47 -43.82
N LEU A 122 20.92 -0.64 -43.50
CA LEU A 122 20.49 -1.39 -42.32
C LEU A 122 20.74 -2.90 -42.45
N ALA A 123 20.61 -3.46 -43.67
CA ALA A 123 20.88 -4.87 -43.92
C ALA A 123 22.37 -5.22 -43.82
N HIS A 124 23.27 -4.27 -44.13
CA HIS A 124 24.72 -4.43 -44.04
C HIS A 124 25.31 -3.91 -42.72
N ALA A 125 24.54 -3.19 -41.91
CA ALA A 125 25.01 -2.67 -40.62
C ALA A 125 25.45 -3.80 -39.69
N THR A 126 26.60 -3.64 -39.05
CA THR A 126 27.14 -4.63 -38.11
C THR A 126 26.46 -4.53 -36.74
N GLU A 127 26.48 -5.61 -35.95
CA GLU A 127 25.88 -5.64 -34.60
C GLU A 127 26.44 -4.54 -33.69
N ALA A 128 27.72 -4.19 -33.83
CA ALA A 128 28.35 -3.09 -33.10
C ALA A 128 27.76 -1.73 -33.47
N GLU A 129 27.63 -1.43 -34.77
CA GLU A 129 27.04 -0.17 -35.25
C GLU A 129 25.55 -0.05 -34.87
N MET A 130 24.82 -1.16 -34.89
CA MET A 130 23.43 -1.23 -34.42
C MET A 130 23.32 -0.94 -32.92
N CYS A 131 24.27 -1.44 -32.11
CA CYS A 131 24.34 -1.14 -30.68
C CYS A 131 24.62 0.35 -30.40
N ASP A 132 25.53 0.98 -31.14
CA ASP A 132 25.85 2.41 -30.98
C ASP A 132 24.66 3.31 -31.36
N ILE A 133 23.93 2.94 -32.42
CA ILE A 133 22.70 3.63 -32.83
C ILE A 133 21.59 3.43 -31.79
N ALA A 134 21.46 2.22 -31.22
CA ALA A 134 20.49 1.94 -30.17
C ALA A 134 20.82 2.67 -28.85
N GLU A 135 22.09 2.86 -28.54
CA GLU A 135 22.56 3.64 -27.40
C GLU A 135 22.23 5.13 -27.58
N THR A 136 22.46 5.68 -28.76
CA THR A 136 22.09 7.08 -29.08
C THR A 136 20.58 7.29 -29.18
N ALA A 137 19.81 6.28 -29.59
CA ALA A 137 18.35 6.30 -29.59
C ALA A 137 17.71 5.95 -28.23
N HIS A 138 18.52 5.59 -27.22
CA HIS A 138 18.03 5.20 -25.90
C HIS A 138 17.40 6.40 -25.17
N ASN A 139 16.07 6.39 -25.08
CA ASN A 139 15.35 7.24 -24.14
C ASN A 139 15.47 6.62 -22.74
N PRO A 140 16.14 7.28 -21.76
CA PRO A 140 16.45 6.69 -20.44
C PRO A 140 15.21 6.39 -19.55
N GLY A 141 14.00 6.47 -20.11
CA GLY A 141 12.73 6.27 -19.40
C GLY A 141 12.02 4.93 -19.63
N LEU A 142 12.55 3.99 -20.42
CA LEU A 142 11.94 2.66 -20.58
C LEU A 142 12.82 1.54 -20.00
N SER A 143 12.34 0.94 -18.92
CA SER A 143 12.91 -0.25 -18.28
C SER A 143 13.02 -1.42 -19.26
N ARG A 144 14.22 -2.01 -19.35
CA ARG A 144 14.56 -3.23 -20.10
C ARG A 144 13.68 -4.41 -19.65
N VAL A 145 12.83 -4.92 -20.53
CA VAL A 145 12.14 -6.20 -20.34
C VAL A 145 13.04 -7.31 -20.87
N PRO A 146 13.34 -8.39 -20.11
CA PRO A 146 14.12 -9.52 -20.64
C PRO A 146 13.21 -10.39 -21.53
N SER A 147 13.64 -10.62 -22.77
CA SER A 147 12.98 -11.56 -23.69
C SER A 147 13.30 -13.02 -23.31
N PRO A 148 12.30 -13.93 -23.26
CA PRO A 148 12.57 -15.35 -23.06
C PRO A 148 12.90 -16.05 -24.40
N ARG A 149 13.88 -16.96 -24.31
CA ARG A 149 14.37 -17.89 -25.34
C ARG A 149 13.27 -18.90 -25.75
N LEU A 150 13.14 -19.18 -27.05
CA LEU A 150 12.24 -20.18 -27.63
C LEU A 150 13.01 -21.49 -27.83
N ASP A 151 12.44 -22.61 -27.39
CA ASP A 151 12.83 -23.96 -27.83
C ASP A 151 11.60 -24.89 -27.87
N GLN A 152 11.66 -25.85 -28.80
CA GLN A 152 10.60 -26.61 -29.50
C GLN A 152 9.87 -27.71 -28.69
N ASP A 153 8.64 -28.04 -29.14
CA ASP A 153 7.80 -29.20 -28.75
C ASP A 153 8.46 -30.58 -29.04
N PRO A 154 8.10 -31.67 -28.31
CA PRO A 154 7.03 -32.55 -28.82
C PRO A 154 6.16 -33.31 -27.78
N GLN A 155 4.96 -33.64 -28.29
CA GLN A 155 4.07 -34.79 -28.02
C GLN A 155 3.26 -34.90 -26.72
N GLN A 156 1.95 -34.80 -26.93
CA GLN A 156 0.83 -35.04 -26.01
C GLN A 156 0.60 -36.54 -25.77
N THR A 157 0.39 -36.89 -24.51
CA THR A 157 -0.36 -38.10 -24.12
C THR A 157 -1.34 -37.71 -23.01
N GLU A 158 -2.63 -37.99 -23.24
CA GLU A 158 -3.74 -37.73 -22.32
C GLU A 158 -3.71 -38.66 -21.09
N ALA A 159 -3.95 -38.12 -19.88
CA ALA A 159 -4.52 -38.87 -18.75
C ALA A 159 -5.18 -37.96 -17.69
N ALA A 160 -6.25 -38.48 -17.10
CA ALA A 160 -7.30 -37.86 -16.27
C ALA A 160 -6.88 -37.29 -14.88
N PRO A 161 -7.71 -36.46 -14.22
CA PRO A 161 -7.33 -35.73 -13.01
C PRO A 161 -7.46 -36.58 -11.73
N ALA A 162 -6.39 -36.64 -10.94
CA ALA A 162 -6.36 -37.19 -9.59
C ALA A 162 -6.56 -36.10 -8.52
N GLN A 163 -7.35 -36.42 -7.51
CA GLN A 163 -7.83 -35.54 -6.43
C GLN A 163 -6.73 -35.19 -5.42
N ALA A 164 -6.70 -33.93 -4.97
CA ALA A 164 -5.79 -33.43 -3.94
C ALA A 164 -6.16 -33.94 -2.53
N PRO A 165 -5.17 -34.15 -1.62
CA PRO A 165 -5.43 -34.66 -0.28
C PRO A 165 -6.13 -33.62 0.62
N ALA A 166 -7.19 -34.07 1.30
CA ALA A 166 -8.04 -33.29 2.18
C ALA A 166 -7.34 -32.94 3.50
N GLY A 167 -6.93 -31.68 3.65
CA GLY A 167 -6.66 -31.11 4.97
C GLY A 167 -7.94 -31.03 5.79
N LYS A 168 -7.90 -31.41 7.07
CA LYS A 168 -9.05 -31.29 7.98
C LYS A 168 -9.21 -29.83 8.39
N CYS A 169 -10.32 -29.21 7.99
CA CYS A 169 -10.74 -27.86 8.37
C CYS A 169 -12.01 -27.99 9.22
N SER A 170 -12.05 -27.37 10.40
CA SER A 170 -13.29 -27.18 11.15
C SER A 170 -13.87 -25.81 10.83
N ARG A 171 -15.19 -25.76 10.63
CA ARG A 171 -15.92 -24.53 10.38
C ARG A 171 -17.08 -24.44 11.38
N THR A 172 -17.05 -23.39 12.20
CA THR A 172 -18.13 -23.08 13.14
C THR A 172 -19.15 -22.19 12.44
N PHE A 173 -20.43 -22.53 12.53
CA PHE A 173 -21.52 -21.68 12.05
C PHE A 173 -22.28 -21.11 13.24
N ILE A 174 -22.55 -19.80 13.19
CA ILE A 174 -23.39 -19.11 14.15
C ILE A 174 -24.61 -18.65 13.35
N SER A 175 -25.79 -19.15 13.72
CA SER A 175 -27.08 -18.78 13.14
C SER A 175 -27.83 -17.87 14.11
N PHE A 176 -28.36 -16.76 13.60
CA PHE A 176 -29.19 -15.84 14.38
C PHE A 176 -30.66 -16.09 14.07
N SER A 177 -31.52 -15.93 15.07
CA SER A 177 -32.97 -16.08 14.90
C SER A 177 -33.58 -14.94 14.08
N ASP A 178 -33.04 -13.72 14.24
CA ASP A 178 -33.53 -12.50 13.62
C ASP A 178 -32.39 -11.67 13.02
N ASP A 179 -32.61 -11.14 11.82
CA ASP A 179 -31.66 -10.29 11.10
C ASP A 179 -31.34 -8.99 11.86
N GLU A 180 -32.27 -8.49 12.69
CA GLU A 180 -32.04 -7.29 13.51
C GLU A 180 -30.92 -7.50 14.54
N THR A 181 -30.83 -8.70 15.11
CA THR A 181 -29.78 -9.05 16.08
C THR A 181 -28.43 -9.13 15.37
N PHE A 182 -28.41 -9.74 14.18
CA PHE A 182 -27.23 -9.82 13.35
C PHE A 182 -26.68 -8.43 13.00
N GLU A 183 -27.53 -7.52 12.52
CA GLU A 183 -27.10 -6.16 12.12
C GLU A 183 -26.64 -5.29 13.31
N ARG A 184 -27.14 -5.53 14.53
CA ARG A 184 -26.69 -4.84 15.76
C ARG A 184 -25.28 -5.26 16.17
N PHE A 185 -24.97 -6.55 16.11
CA PHE A 185 -23.66 -7.08 16.51
C PHE A 185 -22.64 -7.08 15.36
N PHE A 186 -23.09 -7.08 14.11
CA PHE A 186 -22.28 -6.95 12.91
C PHE A 186 -22.77 -5.79 12.04
N PRO A 187 -22.55 -4.53 12.47
CA PRO A 187 -22.93 -3.38 11.67
C PRO A 187 -22.27 -3.46 10.30
N LYS A 188 -23.06 -3.34 9.22
CA LYS A 188 -22.52 -3.31 7.85
C LYS A 188 -21.45 -2.24 7.74
N ALA A 189 -20.21 -2.67 7.52
CA ALA A 189 -19.11 -1.75 7.24
C ALA A 189 -19.51 -0.91 6.01
N LYS A 190 -19.41 0.42 6.15
CA LYS A 190 -19.57 1.31 4.99
C LYS A 190 -18.52 0.89 3.98
N ALA A 191 -18.96 0.59 2.74
CA ALA A 191 -18.03 0.22 1.68
C ALA A 191 -16.89 1.26 1.63
N PRO A 192 -15.62 0.82 1.68
CA PRO A 192 -14.51 1.75 1.68
C PRO A 192 -14.62 2.60 0.42
N ARG A 193 -14.65 3.92 0.60
CA ARG A 193 -14.65 4.83 -0.55
C ARG A 193 -13.29 4.67 -1.22
N LEU A 194 -13.27 4.01 -2.39
CA LEU A 194 -12.06 3.91 -3.18
C LEU A 194 -11.58 5.33 -3.52
N PRO A 195 -10.29 5.64 -3.35
CA PRO A 195 -9.74 6.94 -3.73
C PRO A 195 -10.10 7.24 -5.18
N VAL A 196 -10.86 8.32 -5.41
CA VAL A 196 -11.24 8.75 -6.75
C VAL A 196 -9.96 9.20 -7.47
N ARG A 197 -9.54 8.45 -8.50
CA ARG A 197 -8.43 8.86 -9.34
C ARG A 197 -8.91 9.97 -10.27
N GLU A 198 -8.35 11.16 -10.12
CA GLU A 198 -8.65 12.28 -11.01
C GLU A 198 -8.18 11.97 -12.44
N LEU A 199 -8.92 12.45 -13.44
CA LEU A 199 -8.59 12.22 -14.85
C LEU A 199 -7.94 13.47 -15.45
N CYS A 200 -6.95 13.26 -16.31
CA CYS A 200 -6.32 14.33 -17.07
C CYS A 200 -7.28 14.86 -18.14
N PRO A 201 -7.55 16.18 -18.21
CA PRO A 201 -8.45 16.74 -19.23
C PRO A 201 -7.95 16.62 -20.67
N VAL A 202 -6.64 16.44 -20.89
CA VAL A 202 -6.04 16.34 -22.23
C VAL A 202 -6.06 14.91 -22.75
N THR A 203 -5.74 13.94 -21.89
CA THR A 203 -5.53 12.54 -22.30
C THR A 203 -6.62 11.60 -21.83
N HIS A 204 -7.53 12.05 -20.97
CA HIS A 204 -8.58 11.26 -20.30
C HIS A 204 -8.07 10.05 -19.50
N LYS A 205 -6.75 9.97 -19.26
CA LYS A 205 -6.12 8.93 -18.44
C LYS A 205 -6.11 9.34 -16.96
N PRO A 206 -6.01 8.39 -16.01
CA PRO A 206 -5.77 8.72 -14.61
C PRO A 206 -4.56 9.63 -14.47
N ALA A 207 -4.75 10.77 -13.81
CA ALA A 207 -3.70 11.72 -13.53
C ALA A 207 -2.76 11.16 -12.46
N VAL A 208 -1.48 11.46 -12.64
CA VAL A 208 -0.42 11.08 -11.70
C VAL A 208 0.04 12.31 -10.91
N TYR A 209 -0.12 13.51 -11.48
CA TYR A 209 0.36 14.76 -10.91
C TYR A 209 -0.66 15.89 -11.08
N ARG A 210 -0.46 16.99 -10.34
CA ARG A 210 -1.19 18.26 -10.50
C ARG A 210 -0.22 19.38 -10.83
N ASP A 211 -0.65 20.29 -11.69
CA ASP A 211 0.13 21.47 -12.06
C ASP A 211 0.06 22.53 -10.93
N PRO A 212 1.17 22.96 -10.32
CA PRO A 212 1.16 23.88 -9.17
C PRO A 212 0.60 25.27 -9.45
N ILE A 213 0.45 25.67 -10.72
CA ILE A 213 -0.06 27.01 -11.07
C ILE A 213 -1.53 26.94 -11.53
N THR A 214 -1.89 25.91 -12.29
CA THR A 214 -3.26 25.79 -12.82
C THR A 214 -4.15 24.87 -11.97
N ASP A 215 -3.57 24.11 -11.07
CA ASP A 215 -4.22 23.07 -10.26
C ASP A 215 -4.98 22.01 -11.12
N ILE A 216 -4.54 21.84 -12.37
CA ILE A 216 -5.14 20.88 -13.31
C ILE A 216 -4.41 19.53 -13.20
N PRO A 217 -5.12 18.42 -12.96
CA PRO A 217 -4.53 17.08 -12.92
C PRO A 217 -4.07 16.63 -14.31
N TYR A 218 -2.88 16.04 -14.41
CA TYR A 218 -2.31 15.57 -15.68
C TYR A 218 -1.64 14.18 -15.59
N SER A 219 -1.64 13.46 -16.71
CA SER A 219 -1.12 12.08 -16.77
C SER A 219 0.32 11.96 -17.26
N ASN A 220 0.80 12.88 -18.10
CA ASN A 220 2.15 12.85 -18.68
C ASN A 220 2.65 14.26 -19.02
N ILE A 221 3.93 14.38 -19.36
CA ILE A 221 4.58 15.66 -19.65
C ILE A 221 4.01 16.37 -20.90
N ARG A 222 3.52 15.62 -21.90
CA ARG A 222 2.87 16.23 -23.08
C ARG A 222 1.59 16.95 -22.68
N ALA A 223 0.76 16.33 -21.84
CA ALA A 223 -0.44 16.95 -21.29
C ALA A 223 -0.10 18.20 -20.46
N PHE A 224 0.95 18.16 -19.64
CA PHE A 224 1.43 19.33 -18.88
C PHE A 224 1.79 20.50 -19.79
N LYS A 225 2.53 20.27 -20.89
CA LYS A 225 2.88 21.32 -21.86
C LYS A 225 1.64 21.94 -22.50
N ILE A 226 0.68 21.11 -22.90
CA ILE A 226 -0.60 21.57 -23.50
C ILE A 226 -1.38 22.43 -22.49
N ILE A 227 -1.48 21.97 -21.24
CA ILE A 227 -2.15 22.71 -20.14
C ILE A 227 -1.48 24.08 -19.92
N ARG A 228 -0.15 24.12 -19.84
CA ARG A 228 0.61 25.36 -19.63
C ARG A 228 0.55 26.32 -20.81
N GLU A 229 0.56 25.82 -22.03
CA GLU A 229 0.41 26.64 -23.24
C GLU A 229 -0.99 27.26 -23.30
N ALA A 230 -2.04 26.47 -23.04
CA ALA A 230 -3.41 26.96 -22.94
C ALA A 230 -3.55 28.03 -21.84
N TYR A 231 -2.92 27.81 -20.68
CA TYR A 231 -2.93 28.79 -19.59
C TYR A 231 -2.20 30.09 -19.93
N LYS A 232 -1.06 30.03 -20.65
CA LYS A 232 -0.39 31.24 -21.15
C LYS A 232 -1.29 32.02 -22.12
N LYS A 233 -1.91 31.34 -23.08
CA LYS A 233 -2.88 31.95 -24.01
C LYS A 233 -4.05 32.59 -23.27
N TYR A 234 -4.54 31.91 -22.23
CA TYR A 234 -5.60 32.42 -21.37
C TYR A 234 -5.19 33.69 -20.63
N ILE A 235 -4.01 33.73 -20.00
CA ILE A 235 -3.49 34.94 -19.35
C ILE A 235 -3.32 36.09 -20.35
N THR A 236 -2.79 35.83 -21.54
CA THR A 236 -2.61 36.87 -22.56
C THR A 236 -3.94 37.46 -23.01
N ALA A 237 -4.99 36.64 -23.11
CA ALA A 237 -6.32 37.06 -23.57
C ALA A 237 -7.18 37.70 -22.47
N HIS A 238 -7.05 37.23 -21.23
CA HIS A 238 -7.95 37.59 -20.12
C HIS A 238 -7.26 38.34 -18.97
N GLY A 239 -5.94 38.56 -19.05
CA GLY A 239 -5.14 39.11 -17.96
C GLY A 239 -4.79 38.06 -16.89
N LEU A 240 -3.87 38.41 -15.99
CA LEU A 240 -3.51 37.55 -14.86
C LEU A 240 -4.73 37.34 -13.95
N PRO A 241 -5.13 36.10 -13.65
CA PRO A 241 -6.05 35.87 -12.55
C PRO A 241 -5.35 36.37 -11.28
N SER A 242 -5.92 37.40 -10.65
CA SER A 242 -5.38 37.99 -9.42
C SER A 242 -5.05 36.91 -8.39
N ALA A 243 -3.86 36.98 -7.79
CA ALA A 243 -3.36 36.04 -6.79
C ALA A 243 -4.33 35.82 -5.60
N ALA A 244 -5.30 36.73 -5.41
CA ALA A 244 -6.37 36.62 -4.42
C ALA A 244 -7.30 35.40 -4.62
N ALA A 245 -7.45 34.87 -5.84
CA ALA A 245 -8.31 33.70 -6.09
C ALA A 245 -7.63 32.36 -5.77
N ALA A 246 -6.29 32.31 -5.74
CA ALA A 246 -5.54 31.08 -5.43
C ALA A 246 -5.43 30.81 -3.93
N SER A 247 -5.46 31.86 -3.09
CA SER A 247 -5.36 31.74 -1.63
C SER A 247 -6.69 31.44 -0.92
N ALA A 248 -7.84 31.59 -1.61
CA ALA A 248 -9.16 31.31 -1.01
C ALA A 248 -9.48 29.81 -0.86
N ALA A 249 -8.64 28.91 -1.40
CA ALA A 249 -8.82 27.45 -1.30
C ALA A 249 -7.96 26.76 -0.23
N LEU A 250 -7.07 27.49 0.46
CA LEU A 250 -6.14 26.94 1.45
C LEU A 250 -6.09 27.85 2.69
N GLY A 251 -7.06 27.71 3.60
CA GLY A 251 -7.02 28.41 4.88
C GLY A 251 -8.34 28.47 5.65
N ALA A 252 -8.85 27.33 6.10
CA ALA A 252 -9.80 27.30 7.22
C ALA A 252 -9.35 26.22 8.21
N ALA A 253 -8.41 26.58 9.09
CA ALA A 253 -8.15 25.86 10.31
C ALA A 253 -9.21 26.27 11.34
N ALA A 254 -10.14 25.37 11.64
CA ALA A 254 -10.96 25.41 12.84
C ALA A 254 -11.30 23.97 13.24
N ALA A 255 -10.85 23.56 14.42
CA ALA A 255 -11.33 22.36 15.12
C ALA A 255 -12.43 22.79 16.13
N PRO A 256 -13.15 21.85 16.77
CA PRO A 256 -13.91 20.74 16.22
C PRO A 256 -15.42 20.86 16.61
N GLY A 257 -16.33 20.42 15.74
CA GLY A 257 -17.76 20.33 16.02
C GLY A 257 -18.45 19.39 15.03
N PRO A 258 -19.49 18.65 15.42
CA PRO A 258 -19.91 17.44 14.72
C PRO A 258 -20.76 17.74 13.48
N ASP A 259 -20.70 16.80 12.54
CA ASP A 259 -21.51 16.63 11.32
C ASP A 259 -21.02 17.31 10.02
N PRO A 260 -20.54 16.52 9.02
CA PRO A 260 -20.23 17.04 7.70
C PRO A 260 -21.44 16.95 6.76
N GLY A 261 -22.08 18.10 6.51
CA GLY A 261 -22.94 18.31 5.35
C GLY A 261 -22.15 18.25 4.01
N PRO A 262 -22.83 18.09 2.87
CA PRO A 262 -22.16 17.88 1.58
C PRO A 262 -21.43 19.15 1.11
N ARG A 263 -20.15 18.98 0.77
CA ARG A 263 -19.26 20.02 0.21
C ARG A 263 -19.86 20.65 -1.07
N PRO A 264 -19.66 21.96 -1.31
CA PRO A 264 -20.20 22.63 -2.49
C PRO A 264 -19.57 22.08 -3.79
N THR A 265 -20.41 22.01 -4.82
CA THR A 265 -20.09 21.48 -6.14
C THR A 265 -19.08 22.38 -6.88
N ARG A 266 -17.94 21.80 -7.25
CA ARG A 266 -16.91 22.44 -8.09
C ARG A 266 -17.50 22.75 -9.47
N GLN A 267 -17.56 24.03 -9.85
CA GLN A 267 -18.07 24.47 -11.15
C GLN A 267 -17.24 23.85 -12.29
N LYS A 268 -17.89 23.07 -13.16
CA LYS A 268 -17.28 22.47 -14.34
C LYS A 268 -17.14 23.54 -15.43
N ILE A 269 -15.92 23.93 -15.76
CA ILE A 269 -15.65 24.72 -16.97
C ILE A 269 -15.73 23.76 -18.17
N VAL A 270 -16.77 23.92 -19.00
CA VAL A 270 -16.97 23.16 -20.24
C VAL A 270 -16.33 23.95 -21.37
N ILE A 271 -15.18 23.48 -21.87
CA ILE A 271 -14.58 24.00 -23.10
C ILE A 271 -15.29 23.32 -24.27
N LYS A 272 -16.26 24.02 -24.88
CA LYS A 272 -16.86 23.59 -26.16
C LYS A 272 -15.87 23.87 -27.28
N GLN A 273 -15.35 22.82 -27.92
CA GLN A 273 -14.69 22.96 -29.22
C GLN A 273 -15.76 23.00 -30.31
N SER A 274 -15.90 24.14 -30.98
CA SER A 274 -16.63 24.26 -32.24
C SER A 274 -15.68 23.89 -33.38
N VAL A 275 -15.99 22.83 -34.10
CA VAL A 275 -15.34 22.50 -35.37
C VAL A 275 -16.13 23.21 -36.48
N PRO A 276 -15.52 24.09 -37.30
CA PRO A 276 -16.18 24.59 -38.49
C PRO A 276 -16.12 23.50 -39.58
N MET A 277 -17.28 23.08 -40.09
CA MET A 277 -17.34 22.28 -41.30
C MET A 277 -17.04 23.17 -42.51
N SER A 278 -16.19 22.70 -43.40
CA SER A 278 -16.11 23.09 -44.81
C SER A 278 -16.16 21.82 -45.64
#